data_AF-A0A356B8I4-F1
#
_entry.id   AF-A0A356B8I4-F1
#
_cell.length_a   1.000
_cell.length_b   1.000
_cell.length_c   1.000
_cell.angle_alpha   90.00
_cell.angle_beta   90.00
_cell.angle_gamma   90.00
#
_symmetry.space_group_name_H-M   'P 1'
#
loop_
_entity.id
_entity.type
_entity.pdbx_description
1 polymer ?
#
loop_
_entity_poly.entity_id
_entity_poly.type
_entity_poly.pdbx_seq_one_letter_code
_entity_poly.pdbx_strand_id
1 'polypeptide(L)'
;MRRQLLSLFTCTVLAGCQLAPPATEQPSEQPAPAEQATEPGWQLVWQDEFDGNSIDSTKWGFEQNCQGGGNNELQCYTNRRENAYVENGILHIVARKETYTGAALNEDDPAHSPHQRKTQPYTSARLRSKGKGDWLYGRFEIRAKLPHGQGSWPAIWMLPTDWHYGSWPLSGEIDIMEAVNLGTVSDEPSALADERERRVHGTLHYGKLPPDNVYSGKSYKLRDGKSPSDAFYTYAIEWEAGEIRWYVDDVLYATQRSSDWYTAASYSRDDIGPHAPFDQRFHLLLNLAVGGNWAGNVNETGVDASAYPQSLQIDYVRVYQR
;
A
#
# COMPACT_ATOMS: atom_id res chain seq x y z
N MET A 1 -102.75 29.21 -23.93
CA MET A 1 -101.45 29.91 -24.02
C MET A 1 -100.47 29.20 -23.09
N ARG A 2 -99.54 28.41 -23.66
CA ARG A 2 -98.69 27.46 -22.95
C ARG A 2 -97.41 28.14 -22.44
N ARG A 3 -97.10 27.93 -21.15
CA ARG A 3 -95.91 28.41 -20.45
C ARG A 3 -94.66 27.67 -20.95
N GLN A 4 -93.61 28.40 -21.36
CA GLN A 4 -92.29 27.86 -21.67
C GLN A 4 -91.40 27.90 -20.43
N LEU A 5 -90.82 26.76 -20.07
CA LEU A 5 -89.74 26.63 -19.08
C LEU A 5 -88.40 26.99 -19.75
N LEU A 6 -87.60 27.82 -19.10
CA LEU A 6 -86.19 28.04 -19.41
C LEU A 6 -85.36 26.94 -18.73
N SER A 7 -84.68 26.09 -19.51
CA SER A 7 -83.63 25.20 -19.04
C SER A 7 -82.26 25.90 -19.14
N LEU A 8 -81.57 26.05 -18.01
CA LEU A 8 -80.16 26.41 -17.98
C LEU A 8 -79.31 25.20 -18.41
N PHE A 9 -78.46 25.39 -19.43
CA PHE A 9 -77.39 24.46 -19.79
C PHE A 9 -76.11 24.85 -19.03
N THR A 10 -75.64 23.97 -18.16
CA THR A 10 -74.35 24.05 -17.50
C THR A 10 -73.29 23.42 -18.39
N CYS A 11 -72.30 24.20 -18.84
CA CYS A 11 -71.17 23.71 -19.61
C CYS A 11 -70.04 23.31 -18.64
N THR A 12 -69.82 22.00 -18.45
CA THR A 12 -68.67 21.45 -17.73
C THR A 12 -67.45 21.40 -18.65
N VAL A 13 -66.41 22.18 -18.33
CA VAL A 13 -65.10 22.09 -18.98
C VAL A 13 -64.27 21.05 -18.21
N LEU A 14 -64.00 19.91 -18.86
CA LEU A 14 -63.06 18.90 -18.37
C LEU A 14 -61.63 19.39 -18.62
N ALA A 15 -60.93 19.80 -17.55
CA ALA A 15 -59.49 20.03 -17.59
C ALA A 15 -58.77 18.67 -17.57
N GLY A 16 -58.21 18.27 -18.72
CA GLY A 16 -57.35 17.10 -18.81
C GLY A 16 -55.97 17.40 -18.19
N CYS A 17 -55.59 16.66 -17.15
CA CYS A 17 -54.22 16.61 -16.68
C CYS A 17 -53.35 15.93 -17.75
N GLN A 18 -52.50 16.69 -18.44
CA GLN A 18 -51.37 16.14 -19.19
C GLN A 18 -50.28 15.77 -18.19
N LEU A 19 -50.06 14.47 -17.98
CA LEU A 19 -48.91 13.96 -17.25
C LEU A 19 -47.66 14.17 -18.12
N ALA A 20 -46.71 14.94 -17.62
CA ALA A 20 -45.38 15.04 -18.22
C ALA A 20 -44.67 13.67 -18.15
N PRO A 21 -43.89 13.29 -19.17
CA PRO A 21 -43.07 12.08 -19.11
C PRO A 21 -42.01 12.22 -18.00
N PRO A 22 -41.62 11.11 -17.35
CA PRO A 22 -40.60 11.14 -16.31
C PRO A 22 -39.27 11.62 -16.89
N ALA A 23 -38.64 12.56 -16.19
CA ALA A 23 -37.30 13.02 -16.52
C ALA A 23 -36.33 11.84 -16.40
N THR A 24 -35.61 11.55 -17.48
CA THR A 24 -34.49 10.62 -17.47
C THR A 24 -33.38 11.24 -16.62
N GLU A 25 -33.14 10.72 -15.42
CA GLU A 25 -31.96 11.09 -14.62
C GLU A 25 -30.71 10.72 -15.43
N GLN A 26 -29.93 11.73 -15.81
CA GLN A 26 -28.58 11.51 -16.31
C GLN A 26 -27.71 10.98 -15.16
N PRO A 27 -26.83 10.00 -15.40
CA PRO A 27 -25.85 9.59 -14.41
C PRO A 27 -25.05 10.82 -13.98
N SER A 28 -24.98 11.09 -12.68
CA SER A 28 -24.12 12.13 -12.13
C SER A 28 -22.67 11.80 -12.48
N GLU A 29 -22.04 12.61 -13.33
CA GLU A 29 -20.59 12.62 -13.47
C GLU A 29 -20.00 12.90 -12.09
N GLN A 30 -19.37 11.88 -11.52
CA GLN A 30 -18.57 12.02 -10.32
C GLN A 30 -17.41 12.96 -10.66
N PRO A 31 -17.19 14.05 -9.92
CA PRO A 31 -16.08 14.95 -10.21
C PRO A 31 -14.77 14.15 -10.09
N ALA A 32 -13.88 14.34 -11.06
CA ALA A 32 -12.53 13.81 -11.00
C ALA A 32 -11.89 14.19 -9.65
N PRO A 33 -11.08 13.32 -9.02
CA PRO A 33 -10.40 13.66 -7.77
C PRO A 33 -9.64 14.97 -7.95
N ALA A 34 -9.91 15.94 -7.09
CA ALA A 34 -9.17 17.18 -7.07
C ALA A 34 -7.69 16.86 -6.89
N GLU A 35 -6.86 17.39 -7.79
CA GLU A 35 -5.40 17.34 -7.70
C GLU A 35 -5.02 17.95 -6.33
N GLN A 36 -4.70 17.09 -5.36
CA GLN A 36 -4.28 17.53 -4.04
C GLN A 36 -2.97 18.28 -4.24
N ALA A 37 -2.98 19.57 -3.95
CA ALA A 37 -1.80 20.40 -4.05
C ALA A 37 -0.76 19.90 -3.05
N THR A 38 0.22 19.17 -3.55
CA THR A 38 1.49 18.97 -2.86
C THR A 38 2.12 20.34 -2.58
N GLU A 39 2.90 20.45 -1.50
CA GLU A 39 3.63 21.69 -1.16
C GLU A 39 4.30 22.31 -2.41
N PRO A 40 4.36 23.65 -2.53
CA PRO A 40 4.85 24.31 -3.74
C PRO A 40 6.23 23.78 -4.17
N GLY A 41 6.30 23.16 -5.36
CA GLY A 41 7.56 22.75 -5.99
C GLY A 41 7.63 21.29 -6.42
N TRP A 42 6.77 20.42 -5.92
CA TRP A 42 6.69 19.03 -6.38
C TRP A 42 6.00 18.93 -7.76
N GLN A 43 6.62 18.23 -8.70
CA GLN A 43 6.07 17.94 -10.03
C GLN A 43 5.85 16.45 -10.17
N LEU A 44 4.67 16.04 -10.62
CA LEU A 44 4.35 14.64 -10.89
C LEU A 44 5.24 14.12 -12.03
N VAL A 45 6.03 13.08 -11.76
CA VAL A 45 6.96 12.48 -12.74
C VAL A 45 6.57 11.06 -13.14
N TRP A 46 5.80 10.37 -12.31
CA TRP A 46 5.33 9.02 -12.58
C TRP A 46 4.07 8.72 -11.76
N GLN A 47 3.15 7.94 -12.32
CA GLN A 47 1.97 7.47 -11.60
C GLN A 47 1.45 6.15 -12.13
N ASP A 48 0.69 5.45 -11.28
CA ASP A 48 -0.26 4.43 -11.67
C ASP A 48 -1.58 4.64 -10.93
N GLU A 49 -2.62 4.97 -11.68
CA GLU A 49 -3.99 5.16 -11.19
C GLU A 49 -4.81 3.87 -11.28
N PHE A 50 -4.21 2.79 -11.78
CA PHE A 50 -4.85 1.48 -11.95
C PHE A 50 -6.19 1.51 -12.73
N ASP A 51 -6.38 2.48 -13.62
CA ASP A 51 -7.58 2.59 -14.48
C ASP A 51 -7.68 1.50 -15.58
N GLY A 52 -6.62 0.73 -15.78
CA GLY A 52 -6.57 -0.34 -16.77
C GLY A 52 -7.35 -1.60 -16.36
N ASN A 53 -7.45 -2.56 -17.28
CA ASN A 53 -8.07 -3.87 -16.99
C ASN A 53 -7.08 -4.93 -16.46
N SER A 54 -5.82 -4.53 -16.28
CA SER A 54 -4.71 -5.38 -15.86
C SER A 54 -3.61 -4.55 -15.23
N ILE A 55 -2.79 -5.18 -14.40
CA ILE A 55 -1.57 -4.58 -13.85
C ILE A 55 -0.61 -4.27 -15.00
N ASP A 56 -0.18 -3.01 -15.10
CA ASP A 56 0.68 -2.54 -16.18
C ASP A 56 2.08 -3.14 -16.05
N SER A 57 2.42 -4.06 -16.95
CA SER A 57 3.71 -4.75 -16.96
C SER A 57 4.87 -3.85 -17.39
N THR A 58 4.61 -2.65 -17.91
CA THR A 58 5.65 -1.63 -18.14
C THR A 58 6.03 -0.89 -16.86
N LYS A 59 5.18 -0.96 -15.82
CA LYS A 59 5.37 -0.32 -14.51
C LYS A 59 5.74 -1.30 -13.40
N TRP A 60 5.14 -2.50 -13.42
CA TRP A 60 5.25 -3.47 -12.33
C TRP A 60 5.80 -4.81 -12.79
N GLY A 61 6.75 -5.37 -12.05
CA GLY A 61 7.14 -6.79 -12.10
C GLY A 61 6.55 -7.55 -10.91
N PHE A 62 6.39 -8.86 -11.06
CA PHE A 62 5.99 -9.75 -9.98
C PHE A 62 7.20 -10.47 -9.41
N GLU A 63 7.40 -10.38 -8.10
CA GLU A 63 8.29 -11.28 -7.40
C GLU A 63 7.54 -12.60 -7.12
N GLN A 64 8.16 -13.74 -7.44
CA GLN A 64 7.56 -15.07 -7.29
C GLN A 64 8.48 -16.01 -6.54
N ASN A 65 8.13 -16.36 -5.30
CA ASN A 65 8.87 -17.32 -4.47
C ASN A 65 8.07 -17.69 -3.22
N CYS A 66 8.56 -18.67 -2.47
CA CYS A 66 8.05 -19.13 -1.17
C CYS A 66 9.11 -18.99 -0.07
N GLN A 67 10.13 -18.14 -0.30
CA GLN A 67 11.33 -18.05 0.52
C GLN A 67 11.03 -17.63 1.95
N GLY A 68 10.04 -16.76 2.13
CA GLY A 68 9.64 -16.22 3.42
C GLY A 68 10.26 -14.85 3.73
N GLY A 69 10.73 -14.13 2.70
CA GLY A 69 11.13 -12.72 2.78
C GLY A 69 12.32 -12.38 3.67
N GLY A 70 13.04 -13.37 4.20
CA GLY A 70 14.03 -13.17 5.28
C GLY A 70 13.40 -13.10 6.68
N ASN A 71 12.06 -13.07 6.76
CA ASN A 71 11.31 -12.87 7.99
C ASN A 71 10.48 -14.10 8.40
N ASN A 72 10.79 -15.29 7.88
CA ASN A 72 10.03 -16.53 8.13
C ASN A 72 8.52 -16.41 7.77
N GLU A 73 8.21 -15.65 6.72
CA GLU A 73 6.85 -15.47 6.25
C GLU A 73 6.26 -16.77 5.64
N LEU A 74 4.93 -16.90 5.70
CA LEU A 74 4.18 -18.14 5.43
C LEU A 74 3.48 -18.19 4.08
N GLN A 75 3.67 -17.19 3.22
CA GLN A 75 3.09 -17.15 1.88
C GLN A 75 4.09 -17.54 0.79
N CYS A 76 3.55 -18.05 -0.32
CA CYS A 76 4.19 -17.96 -1.63
C CYS A 76 3.68 -16.71 -2.34
N TYR A 77 4.58 -15.82 -2.76
CA TYR A 77 4.25 -14.77 -3.72
C TYR A 77 4.08 -15.37 -5.12
N THR A 78 2.99 -15.01 -5.81
CA THR A 78 2.66 -15.49 -7.16
C THR A 78 2.20 -14.33 -8.04
N ASN A 79 2.16 -14.55 -9.35
CA ASN A 79 1.57 -13.62 -10.33
C ASN A 79 0.14 -14.01 -10.76
N ARG A 80 -0.51 -14.91 -10.01
CA ARG A 80 -1.85 -15.39 -10.34
C ARG A 80 -2.90 -14.29 -10.13
N ARG A 81 -3.94 -14.28 -10.97
CA ARG A 81 -5.05 -13.32 -10.86
C ARG A 81 -5.76 -13.42 -9.50
N GLU A 82 -5.74 -14.59 -8.88
CA GLU A 82 -6.26 -14.84 -7.54
C GLU A 82 -5.54 -14.05 -6.44
N ASN A 83 -4.28 -13.67 -6.69
CA ASN A 83 -3.42 -12.98 -5.72
C ASN A 83 -3.14 -11.52 -6.10
N ALA A 84 -3.24 -11.14 -7.38
CA ALA A 84 -3.15 -9.75 -7.79
C ALA A 84 -3.98 -9.45 -9.03
N TYR A 85 -4.79 -8.39 -8.98
CA TYR A 85 -5.57 -7.92 -10.12
C TYR A 85 -5.94 -6.45 -9.96
N VAL A 86 -6.35 -5.84 -11.06
CA VAL A 86 -6.95 -4.51 -11.07
C VAL A 86 -8.44 -4.66 -11.37
N GLU A 87 -9.26 -3.95 -10.61
CA GLU A 87 -10.71 -3.89 -10.80
C GLU A 87 -11.22 -2.52 -10.32
N ASN A 88 -12.05 -1.86 -11.15
CA ASN A 88 -12.66 -0.57 -10.83
C ASN A 88 -11.68 0.53 -10.37
N GLY A 89 -10.52 0.65 -11.03
CA GLY A 89 -9.50 1.65 -10.66
C GLY A 89 -8.66 1.28 -9.43
N ILE A 90 -8.83 0.08 -8.87
CA ILE A 90 -8.13 -0.35 -7.66
C ILE A 90 -7.24 -1.55 -7.95
N LEU A 91 -5.98 -1.48 -7.55
CA LEU A 91 -5.10 -2.65 -7.43
C LEU A 91 -5.45 -3.43 -6.16
N HIS A 92 -5.73 -4.71 -6.32
CA HIS A 92 -5.94 -5.67 -5.25
C HIS A 92 -4.72 -6.59 -5.14
N ILE A 93 -4.07 -6.63 -3.98
CA ILE A 93 -3.09 -7.64 -3.59
C ILE A 93 -3.74 -8.52 -2.51
N VAL A 94 -3.96 -9.79 -2.82
CA VAL A 94 -4.81 -10.70 -2.04
C VAL A 94 -4.00 -11.86 -1.47
N ALA A 95 -4.00 -11.97 -0.15
CA ALA A 95 -3.48 -13.12 0.56
C ALA A 95 -4.60 -14.16 0.78
N ARG A 96 -4.30 -15.43 0.49
CA ARG A 96 -5.26 -16.54 0.57
C ARG A 96 -4.67 -17.70 1.36
N LYS A 97 -5.50 -18.35 2.18
CA LYS A 97 -5.17 -19.65 2.78
C LYS A 97 -5.34 -20.74 1.74
N GLU A 98 -4.23 -21.24 1.21
CA GLU A 98 -4.19 -22.39 0.31
C GLU A 98 -2.79 -23.02 0.34
N THR A 99 -2.73 -24.34 0.27
CA THR A 99 -1.45 -25.03 0.13
C THR A 99 -0.91 -24.81 -1.28
N TYR A 100 0.25 -24.18 -1.39
CA TYR A 100 0.89 -23.90 -2.67
C TYR A 100 2.38 -24.26 -2.62
N THR A 101 2.86 -24.88 -3.69
CA THR A 101 4.29 -25.15 -3.89
C THR A 101 4.80 -24.23 -4.97
N GLY A 102 5.80 -23.40 -4.64
CA GLY A 102 6.45 -22.42 -5.52
C GLY A 102 7.97 -22.55 -5.50
N ALA A 103 8.66 -21.60 -6.14
CA ALA A 103 10.13 -21.56 -6.10
C ALA A 103 10.59 -21.32 -4.66
N ALA A 104 11.62 -22.03 -4.20
CA ALA A 104 12.09 -21.89 -2.82
C ALA A 104 12.80 -20.55 -2.56
N LEU A 105 13.40 -19.97 -3.59
CA LEU A 105 14.14 -18.71 -3.54
C LEU A 105 13.60 -17.73 -4.58
N ASN A 106 13.76 -16.44 -4.29
CA ASN A 106 13.53 -15.33 -5.23
C ASN A 106 14.35 -15.53 -6.52
N GLU A 107 13.82 -15.09 -7.66
CA GLU A 107 14.52 -15.14 -8.96
C GLU A 107 15.80 -14.28 -9.01
N ASP A 108 15.89 -13.26 -8.16
CA ASP A 108 17.08 -12.40 -8.03
C ASP A 108 18.16 -13.02 -7.11
N ASP A 109 17.85 -14.11 -6.41
CA ASP A 109 18.82 -14.79 -5.53
C ASP A 109 19.86 -15.54 -6.38
N PRO A 110 21.18 -15.34 -6.17
CA PRO A 110 22.22 -16.06 -6.92
C PRO A 110 22.15 -17.58 -6.80
N ALA A 111 21.57 -18.10 -5.72
CA ALA A 111 21.35 -19.53 -5.50
C ALA A 111 20.01 -20.03 -6.06
N HIS A 112 19.22 -19.16 -6.70
CA HIS A 112 17.94 -19.52 -7.31
C HIS A 112 18.09 -20.72 -8.25
N SER A 113 17.19 -21.68 -8.10
CA SER A 113 17.10 -22.83 -8.99
C SER A 113 15.63 -23.20 -9.20
N PRO A 114 15.20 -23.46 -10.45
CA PRO A 114 13.83 -23.86 -10.73
C PRO A 114 13.47 -25.22 -10.09
N HIS A 115 14.47 -26.02 -9.71
CA HIS A 115 14.28 -27.32 -9.05
C HIS A 115 14.15 -27.23 -7.53
N GLN A 116 14.56 -26.11 -6.93
CA GLN A 116 14.37 -25.88 -5.51
C GLN A 116 12.95 -25.34 -5.28
N ARG A 117 12.13 -26.16 -4.63
CA ARG A 117 10.71 -25.89 -4.40
C ARG A 117 10.43 -25.88 -2.92
N LYS A 118 9.50 -25.01 -2.50
CA LYS A 118 9.03 -24.93 -1.12
C LYS A 118 7.51 -24.84 -1.11
N THR A 119 6.90 -25.52 -0.16
CA THR A 119 5.45 -25.51 0.05
C THR A 119 5.13 -24.60 1.22
N GLN A 120 4.15 -23.72 1.04
CA GLN A 120 3.66 -22.81 2.05
C GLN A 120 2.13 -22.91 2.17
N PRO A 121 1.56 -22.60 3.34
CA PRO A 121 0.12 -22.69 3.59
C PRO A 121 -0.69 -21.47 3.13
N TYR A 122 -0.03 -20.43 2.61
CA TYR A 122 -0.68 -19.24 2.05
C TYR A 122 -0.10 -18.87 0.69
N THR A 123 -0.86 -18.09 -0.06
CA THR A 123 -0.39 -17.39 -1.26
C THR A 123 -0.68 -15.91 -1.15
N SER A 124 0.11 -15.08 -1.84
CA SER A 124 -0.10 -13.65 -1.95
C SER A 124 0.59 -13.12 -3.22
N ALA A 125 0.76 -11.81 -3.34
CA ALA A 125 1.58 -11.18 -4.37
C ALA A 125 2.49 -10.10 -3.80
N ARG A 126 3.60 -9.88 -4.52
CA ARG A 126 4.57 -8.80 -4.28
C ARG A 126 4.92 -8.18 -5.63
N LEU A 127 4.54 -6.93 -5.81
CA LEU A 127 4.83 -6.13 -6.99
C LEU A 127 6.07 -5.27 -6.74
N ARG A 128 6.86 -5.04 -7.78
CA ARG A 128 8.06 -4.19 -7.73
C ARG A 128 8.17 -3.30 -8.96
N SER A 129 8.57 -2.04 -8.78
CA SER A 129 8.86 -1.11 -9.90
C SER A 129 10.31 -1.21 -10.40
N LYS A 130 11.10 -2.17 -9.90
CA LYS A 130 12.52 -2.34 -10.22
C LYS A 130 12.80 -2.34 -11.73
N GLY A 131 13.61 -1.40 -12.21
CA GLY A 131 13.95 -1.24 -13.63
C GLY A 131 12.82 -0.68 -14.51
N LYS A 132 11.72 -0.24 -13.91
CA LYS A 132 10.50 0.30 -14.53
C LYS A 132 10.12 1.67 -13.98
N GLY A 133 10.56 1.94 -12.75
CA GLY A 133 10.51 3.21 -12.04
C GLY A 133 11.48 3.10 -10.87
N ASP A 134 12.55 3.87 -10.92
CA ASP A 134 13.63 3.87 -9.94
C ASP A 134 14.03 5.33 -9.69
N TRP A 135 13.94 5.78 -8.46
CA TRP A 135 14.05 7.20 -8.12
C TRP A 135 15.11 7.42 -7.06
N LEU A 136 15.87 8.50 -7.23
CA LEU A 136 16.65 9.10 -6.15
C LEU A 136 15.91 10.38 -5.76
N TYR A 137 15.46 10.42 -4.51
CA TYR A 137 14.64 11.50 -3.95
C TYR A 137 13.28 11.66 -4.64
N GLY A 138 12.36 12.27 -3.91
CA GLY A 138 11.00 12.51 -4.38
C GLY A 138 10.00 12.53 -3.25
N ARG A 139 8.77 12.87 -3.61
CA ARG A 139 7.58 12.59 -2.80
C ARG A 139 6.89 11.37 -3.38
N PHE A 140 6.56 10.40 -2.53
CA PHE A 140 5.89 9.17 -2.91
C PHE A 140 4.56 9.15 -2.19
N GLU A 141 3.46 9.12 -2.93
CA GLU A 141 2.11 9.05 -2.37
C GLU A 141 1.44 7.77 -2.83
N ILE A 142 0.98 6.98 -1.86
CA ILE A 142 0.27 5.75 -2.11
C ILE A 142 -1.03 5.79 -1.34
N ARG A 143 -2.16 5.83 -2.06
CA ARG A 143 -3.48 5.82 -1.45
C ARG A 143 -3.98 4.39 -1.34
N ALA A 144 -4.10 3.89 -0.11
CA ALA A 144 -4.40 2.49 0.12
C ALA A 144 -5.36 2.27 1.29
N LYS A 145 -6.10 1.17 1.23
CA LYS A 145 -6.86 0.57 2.31
C LYS A 145 -6.21 -0.75 2.70
N LEU A 146 -5.90 -0.90 3.99
CA LEU A 146 -5.11 -2.03 4.49
C LEU A 146 -5.99 -3.21 4.89
N PRO A 147 -5.49 -4.45 4.83
CA PRO A 147 -6.18 -5.62 5.38
C PRO A 147 -6.20 -5.58 6.91
N HIS A 148 -7.06 -6.41 7.50
CA HIS A 148 -7.14 -6.64 8.95
C HIS A 148 -6.92 -8.12 9.27
N GLY A 149 -6.83 -8.45 10.55
CA GLY A 149 -6.79 -9.82 11.06
C GLY A 149 -5.39 -10.30 11.42
N GLN A 150 -5.33 -11.21 12.40
CA GLN A 150 -4.11 -11.72 12.99
C GLN A 150 -3.25 -12.46 11.95
N GLY A 151 -1.97 -12.09 11.91
CA GLY A 151 -0.97 -12.56 10.96
C GLY A 151 -0.90 -11.77 9.66
N SER A 152 -1.75 -10.77 9.41
CA SER A 152 -1.63 -9.94 8.20
C SER A 152 -0.46 -8.95 8.33
N TRP A 153 0.29 -8.76 7.24
CA TRP A 153 1.41 -7.80 7.19
C TRP A 153 1.48 -7.11 5.81
N PRO A 154 0.66 -6.07 5.57
CA PRO A 154 0.78 -5.21 4.40
C PRO A 154 2.04 -4.33 4.48
N ALA A 155 2.71 -4.13 3.34
CA ALA A 155 3.86 -3.23 3.24
C ALA A 155 3.86 -2.43 1.93
N ILE A 156 4.18 -1.14 2.05
CA ILE A 156 4.52 -0.20 0.97
C ILE A 156 5.91 0.33 1.32
N TRP A 157 6.90 -0.01 0.51
CA TRP A 157 8.29 0.15 0.89
C TRP A 157 9.18 0.23 -0.33
N MET A 158 10.47 0.45 -0.11
CA MET A 158 11.45 0.66 -1.15
C MET A 158 12.76 -0.04 -0.85
N LEU A 159 13.36 -0.60 -1.91
CA LEU A 159 14.70 -1.18 -1.86
C LEU A 159 15.62 -0.49 -2.88
N PRO A 160 16.94 -0.48 -2.64
CA PRO A 160 17.91 0.05 -3.58
C PRO A 160 17.88 -0.77 -4.87
N THR A 161 17.91 -0.09 -6.00
CA THR A 161 17.93 -0.75 -7.31
C THR A 161 19.33 -1.29 -7.61
N ASP A 162 20.36 -0.50 -7.30
CA ASP A 162 21.73 -0.74 -7.73
C ASP A 162 22.60 -1.46 -6.66
N TRP A 163 22.10 -1.62 -5.43
CA TRP A 163 22.85 -2.22 -4.30
C TRP A 163 24.28 -1.68 -4.14
N HIS A 164 24.45 -0.37 -4.37
CA HIS A 164 25.75 0.29 -4.53
C HIS A 164 26.69 0.08 -3.32
N TYR A 165 26.13 -0.02 -2.11
CA TYR A 165 26.90 -0.20 -0.88
C TYR A 165 27.01 -1.67 -0.42
N GLY A 166 26.57 -2.62 -1.26
CA GLY A 166 26.53 -4.04 -0.96
C GLY A 166 25.13 -4.53 -0.58
N SER A 167 25.03 -5.79 -0.16
CA SER A 167 23.77 -6.44 0.19
C SER A 167 23.07 -5.77 1.37
N TRP A 168 21.79 -6.08 1.54
CA TRP A 168 21.00 -5.62 2.67
C TRP A 168 21.70 -5.85 4.03
N PRO A 169 21.64 -4.87 4.96
CA PRO A 169 21.01 -3.55 4.86
C PRO A 169 22.00 -2.45 4.42
N LEU A 170 23.20 -2.80 3.93
CA LEU A 170 24.26 -1.81 3.68
C LEU A 170 23.83 -0.74 2.67
N SER A 171 22.98 -1.12 1.72
CA SER A 171 22.39 -0.21 0.71
C SER A 171 21.03 0.37 1.09
N GLY A 172 20.56 0.14 2.31
CA GLY A 172 19.34 0.74 2.85
C GLY A 172 18.04 0.02 2.50
N GLU A 173 16.99 0.37 3.24
CA GLU A 173 15.57 0.05 3.02
C GLU A 173 14.73 1.21 3.54
N ILE A 174 13.67 1.59 2.83
CA ILE A 174 12.75 2.64 3.26
C ILE A 174 11.33 2.08 3.30
N ASP A 175 10.78 1.96 4.50
CA ASP A 175 9.39 1.53 4.70
C ASP A 175 8.51 2.77 4.80
N ILE A 176 7.74 3.03 3.73
CA ILE A 176 6.78 4.13 3.68
C ILE A 176 5.62 3.83 4.63
N MET A 177 5.16 2.58 4.62
CA MET A 177 4.11 2.08 5.49
C MET A 177 4.25 0.57 5.67
N GLU A 178 4.33 0.15 6.93
CA GLU A 178 4.01 -1.21 7.35
C GLU A 178 2.94 -1.21 8.42
N ALA A 179 2.17 -2.29 8.49
CA ALA A 179 1.30 -2.57 9.62
C ALA A 179 1.24 -4.08 9.84
N VAL A 180 0.88 -4.50 11.06
CA VAL A 180 0.59 -5.89 11.36
C VAL A 180 -0.70 -6.00 12.16
N ASN A 181 -1.44 -7.08 11.92
CA ASN A 181 -2.55 -7.50 12.79
C ASN A 181 -3.65 -6.44 13.02
N LEU A 182 -3.86 -5.52 12.07
CA LEU A 182 -4.86 -4.46 12.22
C LEU A 182 -6.23 -5.05 12.61
N GLY A 183 -6.94 -4.37 13.52
CA GLY A 183 -8.25 -4.81 14.01
C GLY A 183 -8.23 -5.91 15.09
N THR A 184 -7.09 -6.52 15.40
CA THR A 184 -6.96 -7.42 16.57
C THR A 184 -6.85 -6.61 17.86
N VAL A 185 -6.79 -7.26 19.02
CA VAL A 185 -6.49 -6.54 20.28
C VAL A 185 -5.07 -5.95 20.21
N SER A 186 -4.96 -4.65 20.45
CA SER A 186 -3.70 -3.91 20.47
C SER A 186 -2.79 -4.41 21.60
N ASP A 187 -1.51 -4.60 21.30
CA ASP A 187 -0.47 -4.90 22.30
C ASP A 187 0.35 -3.67 22.71
N GLU A 188 -0.02 -2.47 22.25
CA GLU A 188 0.60 -1.23 22.71
C GLU A 188 0.52 -1.12 24.25
N PRO A 189 1.64 -0.84 24.95
CA PRO A 189 1.64 -0.79 26.42
C PRO A 189 0.64 0.20 27.04
N SER A 190 0.29 1.26 26.32
CA SER A 190 -0.66 2.30 26.74
C SER A 190 -2.10 2.06 26.26
N ALA A 191 -2.37 0.99 25.53
CA ALA A 191 -3.69 0.70 24.99
C ALA A 191 -4.70 0.44 26.13
N LEU A 192 -5.93 0.89 25.92
CA LEU A 192 -7.05 0.50 26.79
C LEU A 192 -7.38 -0.99 26.59
N ALA A 193 -8.02 -1.60 27.60
CA ALA A 193 -8.57 -2.93 27.45
C ALA A 193 -9.49 -2.98 26.21
N ASP A 194 -9.26 -3.98 25.34
CA ASP A 194 -9.97 -4.19 24.07
C ASP A 194 -9.77 -3.10 22.99
N GLU A 195 -8.84 -2.14 23.17
CA GLU A 195 -8.47 -1.23 22.08
C GLU A 195 -7.95 -2.02 20.88
N ARG A 196 -8.43 -1.68 19.68
CA ARG A 196 -8.05 -2.36 18.45
C ARG A 196 -6.73 -1.84 17.89
N GLU A 197 -5.91 -2.76 17.39
CA GLU A 197 -4.69 -2.43 16.68
C GLU A 197 -5.00 -1.60 15.43
N ARG A 198 -4.31 -0.48 15.30
CA ARG A 198 -4.54 0.54 14.26
C ARG A 198 -3.28 1.34 13.94
N ARG A 199 -2.11 0.86 14.39
CA ARG A 199 -0.82 1.49 14.14
C ARG A 199 -0.32 1.14 12.75
N VAL A 200 0.23 2.14 12.09
CA VAL A 200 1.14 1.98 10.95
C VAL A 200 2.53 2.42 11.36
N HIS A 201 3.54 1.97 10.64
CA HIS A 201 4.96 2.18 10.94
C HIS A 201 5.67 2.71 9.71
N GLY A 202 6.51 3.74 9.92
CA GLY A 202 7.48 4.19 8.93
C GLY A 202 8.88 3.97 9.47
N THR A 203 9.73 3.28 8.70
CA THR A 203 10.99 2.72 9.19
C THR A 203 12.09 2.88 8.14
N LEU A 204 13.34 2.96 8.60
CA LEU A 204 14.54 2.83 7.80
C LEU A 204 15.35 1.64 8.31
N HIS A 205 15.89 0.83 7.41
CA HIS A 205 16.91 -0.18 7.75
C HIS A 205 18.26 0.19 7.11
N TYR A 206 19.34 0.10 7.87
CA TYR A 206 20.69 0.51 7.45
C TYR A 206 21.76 -0.09 8.37
N GLY A 207 23.00 0.39 8.24
CA GLY A 207 24.08 0.08 9.17
C GLY A 207 24.97 -1.07 8.70
N LYS A 208 25.07 -2.14 9.51
CA LYS A 208 25.96 -3.29 9.27
C LYS A 208 25.20 -4.49 8.71
N LEU A 209 25.94 -5.46 8.19
CA LEU A 209 25.37 -6.76 7.81
C LEU A 209 24.68 -7.44 9.01
N PRO A 210 23.67 -8.28 8.75
CA PRO A 210 23.04 -9.08 9.81
C PRO A 210 24.05 -9.94 10.57
N PRO A 211 23.87 -10.16 11.88
CA PRO A 211 22.71 -9.73 12.68
C PRO A 211 22.82 -8.31 13.28
N ASP A 212 23.87 -7.56 12.95
CA ASP A 212 24.17 -6.24 13.55
C ASP A 212 23.52 -5.06 12.78
N ASN A 213 22.54 -5.35 11.91
CA ASN A 213 21.79 -4.33 11.21
C ASN A 213 21.03 -3.42 12.19
N VAL A 214 20.81 -2.17 11.78
CA VAL A 214 20.07 -1.18 12.57
C VAL A 214 18.79 -0.83 11.84
N TYR A 215 17.75 -0.53 12.60
CA TYR A 215 16.55 0.09 12.09
C TYR A 215 16.12 1.24 13.01
N SER A 216 15.47 2.24 12.44
CA SER A 216 14.88 3.35 13.18
C SER A 216 13.60 3.81 12.51
N GLY A 217 12.58 4.07 13.31
CA GLY A 217 11.26 4.40 12.80
C GLY A 217 10.33 4.91 13.89
N LYS A 218 9.10 5.24 13.49
CA LYS A 218 8.02 5.59 14.41
C LYS A 218 6.72 4.92 13.97
N SER A 219 5.90 4.58 14.96
CA SER A 219 4.50 4.26 14.70
C SER A 219 3.64 5.52 14.64
N TYR A 220 2.50 5.39 13.98
CA TYR A 220 1.46 6.41 13.93
C TYR A 220 0.08 5.76 14.07
N LYS A 221 -0.81 6.41 14.79
CA LYS A 221 -2.23 6.06 14.91
C LYS A 221 -3.04 7.17 14.25
N LEU A 222 -3.94 6.82 13.34
CA LEU A 222 -4.91 7.76 12.79
C LEU A 222 -5.73 8.42 13.92
N ARG A 223 -6.18 9.65 13.70
CA ARG A 223 -6.98 10.41 14.69
C ARG A 223 -8.40 9.86 14.80
N ASP A 224 -9.09 10.25 15.87
CA ASP A 224 -10.52 9.99 16.10
C ASP A 224 -10.93 8.50 16.08
N GLY A 225 -10.00 7.62 16.46
CA GLY A 225 -10.25 6.17 16.52
C GLY A 225 -10.37 5.49 15.16
N LYS A 226 -10.05 6.17 14.06
CA LYS A 226 -10.04 5.59 12.72
C LYS A 226 -9.03 4.45 12.60
N SER A 227 -9.36 3.43 11.80
CA SER A 227 -8.46 2.34 11.45
C SER A 227 -7.99 2.43 9.98
N PRO A 228 -6.72 2.10 9.69
CA PRO A 228 -6.23 1.91 8.32
C PRO A 228 -7.00 0.85 7.50
N SER A 229 -7.75 -0.03 8.18
CA SER A 229 -8.54 -1.09 7.55
C SER A 229 -9.97 -0.69 7.15
N ASP A 230 -10.43 0.51 7.51
CA ASP A 230 -11.83 0.90 7.32
C ASP A 230 -12.04 1.65 5.99
N ALA A 231 -11.08 2.48 5.62
CA ALA A 231 -11.13 3.38 4.46
C ALA A 231 -9.76 3.50 3.79
N PHE A 232 -9.72 4.20 2.66
CA PHE A 232 -8.48 4.59 2.00
C PHE A 232 -7.86 5.80 2.69
N TYR A 233 -6.55 5.74 2.89
CA TYR A 233 -5.71 6.82 3.40
C TYR A 233 -4.49 6.98 2.50
N THR A 234 -3.90 8.17 2.47
CA THR A 234 -2.68 8.43 1.70
C THR A 234 -1.47 8.26 2.61
N TYR A 235 -0.64 7.27 2.33
CA TYR A 235 0.66 7.06 2.97
C TYR A 235 1.73 7.69 2.09
N ALA A 236 2.58 8.52 2.68
CA ALA A 236 3.58 9.21 1.91
C ALA A 236 4.91 9.38 2.62
N ILE A 237 5.97 9.48 1.82
CA ILE A 237 7.24 10.07 2.25
C ILE A 237 7.59 11.27 1.38
N GLU A 238 8.31 12.21 1.96
CA GLU A 238 9.17 13.14 1.24
C GLU A 238 10.60 12.78 1.55
N TRP A 239 11.33 12.34 0.54
CA TRP A 239 12.72 11.93 0.63
C TRP A 239 13.57 12.91 -0.17
N GLU A 240 14.49 13.55 0.53
CA GLU A 240 15.39 14.57 0.01
C GLU A 240 16.83 14.25 0.44
N ALA A 241 17.80 14.99 -0.09
CA ALA A 241 19.18 14.87 0.34
C ALA A 241 19.30 15.13 1.86
N GLY A 242 19.57 14.07 2.62
CA GLY A 242 19.83 14.12 4.05
C GLY A 242 18.60 14.17 4.97
N GLU A 243 17.38 14.06 4.44
CA GLU A 243 16.16 14.07 5.23
C GLU A 243 15.06 13.19 4.60
N ILE A 244 14.37 12.42 5.43
CA ILE A 244 13.15 11.69 5.06
C ILE A 244 12.05 12.02 6.05
N ARG A 245 10.87 12.36 5.54
CA ARG A 245 9.68 12.75 6.31
C ARG A 245 8.52 11.84 5.95
N TRP A 246 7.80 11.31 6.94
CA TRP A 246 6.67 10.40 6.75
C TRP A 246 5.33 11.05 7.10
N TYR A 247 4.33 10.75 6.30
CA TYR A 247 3.00 11.34 6.37
C TYR A 247 1.90 10.27 6.27
N VAL A 248 0.79 10.53 6.94
CA VAL A 248 -0.50 9.88 6.66
C VAL A 248 -1.55 10.97 6.53
N ASP A 249 -2.24 11.04 5.39
CA ASP A 249 -3.17 12.13 5.03
C ASP A 249 -2.55 13.52 5.31
N ASP A 250 -1.33 13.73 4.80
CA ASP A 250 -0.53 14.95 4.97
C ASP A 250 -0.16 15.31 6.43
N VAL A 251 -0.49 14.46 7.40
CA VAL A 251 -0.01 14.61 8.78
C VAL A 251 1.40 14.05 8.90
N LEU A 252 2.38 14.93 9.00
CA LEU A 252 3.76 14.60 9.35
C LEU A 252 3.81 13.92 10.73
N TYR A 253 4.31 12.68 10.81
CA TYR A 253 4.47 11.97 12.08
C TYR A 253 5.90 11.55 12.40
N ALA A 254 6.77 11.49 11.39
CA ALA A 254 8.18 11.18 11.58
C ALA A 254 9.08 12.00 10.65
N THR A 255 10.26 12.33 11.15
CA THR A 255 11.37 12.91 10.39
C THR A 255 12.63 12.22 10.86
N GLN A 256 13.46 11.80 9.90
CA GLN A 256 14.80 11.28 10.16
C GLN A 256 15.78 12.05 9.29
N ARG A 257 16.98 12.30 9.80
CA ARG A 257 18.04 13.07 9.12
C ARG A 257 19.27 12.21 8.92
N SER A 258 20.16 12.58 8.00
CA SER A 258 21.39 11.81 7.76
C SER A 258 22.38 11.77 8.92
N SER A 259 22.16 12.55 9.99
CA SER A 259 22.85 12.36 11.26
C SER A 259 22.45 11.07 11.99
N ASP A 260 21.31 10.50 11.65
CA ASP A 260 20.67 9.40 12.38
C ASP A 260 20.95 8.03 11.72
N TRP A 261 21.39 8.03 10.45
CA TRP A 261 21.70 6.82 9.69
C TRP A 261 23.13 6.77 9.16
N TYR A 262 23.58 5.57 8.79
CA TYR A 262 24.90 5.33 8.22
C TYR A 262 24.93 4.00 7.46
N THR A 263 25.97 3.79 6.66
CA THR A 263 26.33 2.48 6.11
C THR A 263 27.70 2.04 6.62
N ALA A 264 27.87 0.74 6.91
CA ALA A 264 29.15 0.13 7.27
C ALA A 264 29.86 -0.52 6.08
N ALA A 265 29.47 -0.18 4.85
CA ALA A 265 30.06 -0.70 3.63
C ALA A 265 31.58 -0.45 3.60
N SER A 266 32.34 -1.48 3.23
CA SER A 266 33.80 -1.44 3.17
C SER A 266 34.28 -0.91 1.81
N TYR A 267 34.08 0.39 1.57
CA TYR A 267 34.69 1.11 0.45
C TYR A 267 35.82 2.01 0.94
N SER A 268 36.56 2.63 0.01
CA SER A 268 37.37 3.79 0.39
C SER A 268 36.41 4.86 0.96
N ARG A 269 36.83 5.61 1.98
CA ARG A 269 35.95 6.63 2.59
C ARG A 269 35.43 7.65 1.58
N ASP A 270 36.11 7.82 0.45
CA ASP A 270 35.76 8.77 -0.60
C ASP A 270 34.58 8.29 -1.48
N ASP A 271 34.22 7.00 -1.41
CA ASP A 271 33.10 6.42 -2.18
C ASP A 271 31.77 6.39 -1.39
N ILE A 272 31.79 6.74 -0.10
CA ILE A 272 30.58 6.82 0.73
C ILE A 272 30.07 8.26 0.75
N GLY A 273 28.91 8.47 0.12
CA GLY A 273 28.27 9.78 0.09
C GLY A 273 27.83 10.27 1.49
N PRO A 274 27.68 11.58 1.68
CA PRO A 274 27.33 12.17 2.99
C PRO A 274 25.92 11.81 3.50
N HIS A 275 25.08 11.20 2.64
CA HIS A 275 23.72 10.80 2.98
C HIS A 275 23.49 9.29 2.79
N ALA A 276 24.57 8.52 2.59
CA ALA A 276 24.51 7.07 2.42
C ALA A 276 23.84 6.39 3.64
N PRO A 277 23.01 5.35 3.43
CA PRO A 277 22.80 4.68 2.14
C PRO A 277 21.64 5.25 1.30
N PHE A 278 20.94 6.27 1.80
CA PHE A 278 19.73 6.82 1.16
C PHE A 278 20.05 7.96 0.16
N ASP A 279 21.12 7.78 -0.60
CA ASP A 279 21.60 8.67 -1.66
C ASP A 279 21.74 7.96 -3.02
N GLN A 280 21.17 6.76 -3.14
CA GLN A 280 21.10 5.96 -4.35
C GLN A 280 19.67 5.82 -4.86
N ARG A 281 19.47 5.29 -6.07
CA ARG A 281 18.11 5.04 -6.58
C ARG A 281 17.45 3.86 -5.88
N PHE A 282 16.18 4.02 -5.56
CA PHE A 282 15.32 2.99 -4.98
C PHE A 282 14.10 2.75 -5.88
N HIS A 283 13.57 1.54 -5.82
CA HIS A 283 12.31 1.15 -6.46
C HIS A 283 11.25 0.83 -5.41
N LEU A 284 9.98 0.98 -5.77
CA LEU A 284 8.84 0.66 -4.93
C LEU A 284 8.55 -0.84 -4.90
N LEU A 285 8.07 -1.30 -3.75
CA LEU A 285 7.53 -2.62 -3.51
C LEU A 285 6.18 -2.51 -2.80
N LEU A 286 5.23 -3.32 -3.27
CA LEU A 286 3.88 -3.41 -2.72
C LEU A 286 3.59 -4.89 -2.46
N ASN A 287 3.30 -5.27 -1.22
CA ASN A 287 2.96 -6.66 -0.91
C ASN A 287 2.04 -6.79 0.31
N LEU A 288 1.50 -8.00 0.43
CA LEU A 288 0.80 -8.46 1.61
C LEU A 288 1.43 -9.77 2.08
N ALA A 289 2.25 -9.73 3.12
CA ALA A 289 2.81 -10.91 3.76
C ALA A 289 1.81 -11.53 4.75
N VAL A 290 2.06 -12.80 5.12
CA VAL A 290 1.30 -13.56 6.11
C VAL A 290 2.24 -14.18 7.13
N GLY A 291 2.02 -13.88 8.41
CA GLY A 291 2.84 -14.35 9.52
C GLY A 291 4.21 -13.69 9.55
N GLY A 292 5.25 -14.50 9.76
CA GLY A 292 6.62 -14.02 9.90
C GLY A 292 6.97 -13.60 11.33
N ASN A 293 8.23 -13.21 11.52
CA ASN A 293 8.85 -12.94 12.80
C ASN A 293 8.19 -11.78 13.56
N TRP A 294 7.55 -10.85 12.87
CA TRP A 294 6.83 -9.75 13.50
C TRP A 294 5.36 -10.09 13.70
N ALA A 295 4.55 -10.14 12.64
CA ALA A 295 3.10 -10.31 12.74
C ALA A 295 2.69 -11.57 13.54
N GLY A 296 3.47 -12.65 13.47
CA GLY A 296 3.20 -13.89 14.21
C GLY A 296 3.54 -13.85 15.71
N ASN A 297 4.27 -12.85 16.20
CA ASN A 297 4.77 -12.79 17.58
C ASN A 297 4.22 -11.63 18.41
N VAL A 298 3.33 -10.81 17.82
CA VAL A 298 2.72 -9.62 18.45
C VAL A 298 1.20 -9.72 18.43
N ASN A 299 0.52 -8.87 19.20
CA ASN A 299 -0.93 -8.90 19.41
C ASN A 299 -1.43 -10.26 19.95
N GLU A 300 -2.23 -11.01 19.18
CA GLU A 300 -2.83 -12.27 19.61
C GLU A 300 -1.92 -13.48 19.36
N THR A 301 -0.76 -13.26 18.71
CA THR A 301 0.22 -14.27 18.28
C THR A 301 -0.31 -15.28 17.26
N GLY A 302 0.60 -15.91 16.50
CA GLY A 302 0.25 -16.83 15.43
C GLY A 302 -0.44 -16.14 14.24
N VAL A 303 -1.20 -16.93 13.48
CA VAL A 303 -1.98 -16.49 12.33
C VAL A 303 -3.41 -17.00 12.47
N ASP A 304 -4.40 -16.11 12.43
CA ASP A 304 -5.80 -16.51 12.36
C ASP A 304 -6.15 -16.86 10.91
N ALA A 305 -6.15 -18.16 10.64
CA ALA A 305 -6.49 -18.70 9.34
C ALA A 305 -7.92 -18.37 8.87
N SER A 306 -8.85 -18.05 9.79
CA SER A 306 -10.25 -17.73 9.45
C SER A 306 -10.42 -16.29 8.96
N ALA A 307 -9.44 -15.42 9.21
CA ALA A 307 -9.43 -14.05 8.72
C ALA A 307 -9.16 -13.95 7.20
N TYR A 308 -8.70 -15.03 6.54
CA TYR A 308 -8.33 -15.03 5.13
C TYR A 308 -9.47 -15.52 4.22
N PRO A 309 -9.66 -14.94 3.02
CA PRO A 309 -8.73 -14.05 2.32
C PRO A 309 -8.73 -12.60 2.83
N GLN A 310 -7.57 -11.94 2.72
CA GLN A 310 -7.37 -10.53 3.05
C GLN A 310 -6.78 -9.79 1.85
N SER A 311 -7.11 -8.51 1.71
CA SER A 311 -6.69 -7.69 0.56
C SER A 311 -6.07 -6.38 1.02
N LEU A 312 -4.87 -6.09 0.53
CA LEU A 312 -4.35 -4.73 0.40
C LEU A 312 -4.96 -4.14 -0.88
N GLN A 313 -5.60 -2.98 -0.76
CA GLN A 313 -6.26 -2.29 -1.86
C GLN A 313 -5.56 -0.95 -2.09
N ILE A 314 -5.17 -0.65 -3.32
CA ILE A 314 -4.40 0.55 -3.66
C ILE A 314 -5.12 1.26 -4.79
N ASP A 315 -5.50 2.51 -4.54
CA ASP A 315 -6.20 3.39 -5.46
C ASP A 315 -5.24 4.05 -6.44
N TYR A 316 -4.11 4.56 -5.94
CA TYR A 316 -3.06 5.07 -6.81
C TYR A 316 -1.68 4.97 -6.16
N VAL A 317 -0.66 5.04 -7.01
CA VAL A 317 0.73 5.33 -6.66
C VAL A 317 1.17 6.53 -7.47
N ARG A 318 1.64 7.58 -6.83
CA ARG A 318 2.16 8.79 -7.48
C ARG A 318 3.55 9.12 -6.95
N VAL A 319 4.43 9.51 -7.86
CA VAL A 319 5.79 9.95 -7.54
C VAL A 319 6.01 11.34 -8.10
N TYR A 320 6.50 12.23 -7.25
CA TYR A 320 6.79 13.61 -7.59
C TYR A 320 8.26 13.91 -7.33
N GLN A 321 8.85 14.82 -8.10
CA GLN A 321 10.21 15.31 -7.91
C GLN A 321 10.26 16.84 -7.99
N ARG A 322 11.35 17.41 -7.48
CA ARG A 322 11.65 18.83 -7.51
C ARG A 322 13.12 19.05 -7.84
#